data_AF-A0A239AS49-F1
#
_entry.id   AF-A0A239AS49-F1
#
_cell.length_a   1.000
_cell.length_b   1.000
_cell.length_c   1.000
_cell.angle_alpha   90.00
_cell.angle_beta   90.00
_cell.angle_gamma   90.00
#
_symmetry.space_group_name_H-M   'P 1'
#
loop_
_entity.id
_entity.type
_entity.pdbx_description
1 polymer ?
#
loop_
_entity_poly.entity_id
_entity_poly.type
_entity_poly.pdbx_seq_one_letter_code
_entity_poly.pdbx_strand_id
1 'polypeptide(L)'
;MSWLQSLFAGDTRSITGALLVLAITSLVGVLGWLSKIVLQTVADWRQRRRDSDDRQEHLEEVLVDILIHADFDDRSVAGIIDTRRITALKDQIASGPSDYRPFVPPEAPDPTFADYRGVRRRLEIELMVACDRFFDNSQLFHGYYAHLASDEFAALSSERKKQALDTLVALGEKVQADYQRLSQAMETAPEAQPIYSKVMGALPPRQDIWPNA
;
A
#
# COMPACT_ATOMS: atom_id res chain seq x y z
N MET A 1 -22.77 -70.95 22.01
CA MET A 1 -24.03 -70.20 21.91
C MET A 1 -23.78 -68.81 22.46
N SER A 2 -23.71 -67.82 21.57
CA SER A 2 -23.31 -66.45 21.86
C SER A 2 -24.50 -65.61 22.33
N TRP A 3 -24.29 -64.82 23.39
CA TRP A 3 -25.16 -63.76 23.94
C TRP A 3 -25.85 -62.84 22.91
N LEU A 4 -25.37 -62.79 21.67
CA LEU A 4 -26.04 -62.09 20.56
C LEU A 4 -27.42 -62.68 20.21
N GLN A 5 -27.70 -63.95 20.49
CA GLN A 5 -29.00 -64.57 20.18
C GLN A 5 -30.11 -64.20 21.18
N SER A 6 -29.77 -63.73 22.39
CA SER A 6 -30.79 -63.28 23.37
C SER A 6 -31.30 -61.86 23.11
N LEU A 7 -30.70 -61.12 22.18
CA LEU A 7 -31.16 -59.77 21.80
C LEU A 7 -32.31 -59.78 20.78
N PHE A 8 -32.57 -60.92 20.14
CA PHE A 8 -33.63 -61.06 19.13
C PHE A 8 -34.78 -61.99 19.52
N ALA A 9 -34.68 -62.67 20.68
CA ALA A 9 -35.80 -63.42 21.24
C ALA A 9 -36.64 -62.46 22.10
N GLY A 10 -37.76 -62.02 21.52
CA GLY A 10 -38.65 -61.03 22.09
C GLY A 10 -39.17 -61.42 23.48
N ASP A 11 -39.01 -60.49 24.42
CA ASP A 11 -40.04 -60.14 25.39
C ASP A 11 -39.56 -58.92 26.18
N THR A 12 -40.06 -57.72 25.91
CA THR A 12 -39.91 -56.60 26.86
C THR A 12 -41.01 -55.55 26.68
N ARG A 13 -42.10 -55.72 27.45
CA ARG A 13 -42.74 -54.60 28.16
C ARG A 13 -41.80 -54.05 29.25
N SER A 14 -40.55 -53.72 28.92
CA SER A 14 -39.60 -53.20 29.91
C SER A 14 -39.24 -51.75 29.57
N ILE A 15 -39.62 -50.87 30.48
CA ILE A 15 -39.28 -49.44 30.52
C ILE A 15 -37.75 -49.25 30.39
N THR A 16 -36.97 -50.26 30.80
CA THR A 16 -35.52 -50.33 30.69
C THR A 16 -35.00 -50.38 29.25
N GLY A 17 -35.67 -51.07 28.32
CA GLY A 17 -35.27 -51.11 26.92
C GLY A 17 -35.49 -49.76 26.19
N ALA A 18 -36.61 -49.10 26.49
CA ALA A 18 -36.93 -47.78 25.95
C ALA A 18 -36.00 -46.67 26.50
N LEU A 19 -35.64 -46.74 27.79
CA LEU A 19 -34.67 -45.82 28.41
C LEU A 19 -33.28 -45.94 27.79
N LEU A 20 -32.86 -47.14 27.42
CA LEU A 20 -31.53 -47.39 26.86
C LEU A 20 -31.43 -46.86 25.41
N VAL A 21 -32.50 -46.98 24.62
CA VAL A 21 -32.58 -46.36 23.28
C VAL A 21 -32.64 -44.83 23.38
N LEU A 22 -33.39 -44.26 24.32
CA LEU A 22 -33.41 -42.81 24.58
C LEU A 22 -32.06 -42.28 25.04
N ALA A 23 -31.35 -43.02 25.89
CA ALA A 23 -30.01 -42.66 26.34
C ALA A 23 -28.97 -42.71 25.20
N ILE A 24 -29.05 -43.70 24.30
CA ILE A 24 -28.14 -43.79 23.15
C ILE A 24 -28.44 -42.70 22.12
N THR A 25 -29.71 -42.46 21.80
CA THR A 25 -30.12 -41.42 20.84
C THR A 25 -29.81 -40.01 21.35
N SER A 26 -29.93 -39.74 22.67
CA SER A 26 -29.50 -38.47 23.26
C SER A 26 -27.98 -38.31 23.22
N LEU A 27 -27.20 -39.38 23.49
CA LEU A 27 -25.74 -39.35 23.39
C LEU A 27 -25.27 -39.10 21.95
N VAL A 28 -25.89 -39.74 20.96
CA VAL A 28 -25.61 -39.53 19.53
C VAL A 28 -26.01 -38.12 19.10
N GLY A 29 -27.13 -37.60 19.61
CA GLY A 29 -27.56 -36.22 19.40
C GLY A 29 -26.58 -35.18 19.96
N VAL A 30 -26.07 -35.41 21.18
CA VAL A 30 -25.08 -34.54 21.84
C VAL A 30 -23.72 -34.61 21.12
N LEU A 31 -23.27 -35.79 20.70
CA LEU A 31 -22.05 -35.97 19.89
C LEU A 31 -22.18 -35.32 18.49
N GLY A 32 -23.35 -35.42 17.86
CA GLY A 32 -23.66 -34.76 16.59
C GLY A 32 -23.71 -33.23 16.71
N TRP A 33 -24.16 -32.70 17.84
CA TRP A 33 -24.20 -31.27 18.11
C TRP A 33 -22.81 -30.70 18.44
N LEU A 34 -22.03 -31.40 19.27
CA LEU A 34 -20.65 -31.04 19.59
C LEU A 34 -19.74 -31.09 18.35
N SER A 35 -19.90 -32.10 17.49
CA SER A 35 -19.13 -32.17 16.23
C SER A 35 -19.48 -31.05 15.27
N LYS A 36 -20.75 -30.62 15.17
CA LYS A 36 -21.14 -29.44 14.40
C LYS A 36 -20.52 -28.15 14.93
N ILE A 37 -20.49 -27.95 16.24
CA ILE A 37 -19.88 -26.77 16.87
C ILE A 37 -18.37 -26.73 16.59
N VAL A 38 -17.69 -27.87 16.70
CA VAL A 38 -16.25 -28.00 16.41
C VAL A 38 -15.97 -27.76 14.93
N LEU A 39 -16.78 -28.31 14.02
CA LEU A 39 -16.65 -28.06 12.57
C LEU A 39 -16.90 -26.60 12.20
N GLN A 40 -17.88 -25.95 12.82
CA GLN A 40 -18.16 -24.52 12.61
C GLN A 40 -17.03 -23.65 13.17
N THR A 41 -16.52 -23.92 14.36
CA THR A 41 -15.38 -23.17 14.91
C THR A 41 -14.10 -23.37 14.11
N VAL A 42 -13.84 -24.57 13.57
CA VAL A 42 -12.71 -24.83 12.67
C VAL A 42 -12.91 -24.14 11.32
N ALA A 43 -14.13 -24.12 10.77
CA ALA A 43 -14.45 -23.42 9.54
C ALA A 43 -14.29 -21.90 9.71
N ASP A 44 -14.84 -21.32 10.77
CA ASP A 44 -14.69 -19.91 11.12
C ASP A 44 -13.23 -19.53 11.37
N TRP A 45 -12.46 -20.42 12.01
CA TRP A 45 -11.03 -20.19 12.22
C TRP A 45 -10.24 -20.23 10.91
N ARG A 46 -10.55 -21.18 10.01
CA ARG A 46 -9.95 -21.23 8.66
C ARG A 46 -10.35 -20.02 7.82
N GLN A 47 -11.59 -19.58 7.91
CA GLN A 47 -12.10 -18.38 7.24
C GLN A 47 -11.34 -17.15 7.75
N ARG A 48 -11.28 -16.94 9.07
CA ARG A 48 -10.51 -15.84 9.68
C ARG A 48 -9.03 -15.88 9.33
N ARG A 49 -8.46 -17.08 9.19
CA ARG A 49 -7.06 -17.24 8.80
C ARG A 49 -6.84 -16.83 7.35
N ARG A 50 -7.69 -17.27 6.41
CA ARG A 50 -7.66 -16.80 5.01
C ARG A 50 -7.88 -15.29 4.92
N ASP A 51 -8.90 -14.76 5.60
CA ASP A 51 -9.16 -13.31 5.61
C ASP A 51 -7.97 -12.52 6.20
N SER A 52 -7.20 -13.12 7.12
CA SER A 52 -5.99 -12.52 7.68
C SER A 52 -4.82 -12.62 6.70
N ASP A 53 -4.66 -13.75 6.03
CA ASP A 53 -3.63 -14.00 5.03
C ASP A 53 -3.85 -13.06 3.81
N ASP A 54 -5.07 -12.98 3.29
CA ASP A 54 -5.46 -12.06 2.19
C ASP A 54 -5.22 -10.59 2.57
N ARG A 55 -5.51 -10.22 3.82
CA ARG A 55 -5.22 -8.86 4.31
C ARG A 55 -3.73 -8.60 4.40
N GLN A 56 -2.94 -9.58 4.83
CA GLN A 56 -1.49 -9.43 4.95
C GLN A 56 -0.87 -9.31 3.55
N GLU A 57 -1.27 -10.17 2.61
CA GLU A 57 -0.86 -10.10 1.21
C GLU A 57 -1.18 -8.73 0.59
N HIS A 58 -2.40 -8.22 0.81
CA HIS A 58 -2.77 -6.89 0.33
C HIS A 58 -1.94 -5.76 0.96
N LEU A 59 -1.55 -5.88 2.24
CA LEU A 59 -0.65 -4.88 2.86
C LEU A 59 0.74 -4.94 2.22
N GLU A 60 1.25 -6.13 1.96
CA GLU A 60 2.56 -6.32 1.34
C GLU A 60 2.58 -5.76 -0.09
N GLU A 61 1.53 -6.00 -0.88
CA GLU A 61 1.36 -5.41 -2.22
C GLU A 61 1.42 -3.88 -2.18
N VAL A 62 0.64 -3.26 -1.28
CA VAL A 62 0.62 -1.79 -1.16
C VAL A 62 1.98 -1.23 -0.72
N LEU A 63 2.69 -1.91 0.17
CA LEU A 63 4.04 -1.48 0.58
C LEU A 63 5.06 -1.59 -0.58
N VAL A 64 4.94 -2.61 -1.43
CA VAL A 64 5.73 -2.71 -2.68
C VAL A 64 5.41 -1.54 -3.61
N ASP A 65 4.13 -1.27 -3.84
CA ASP A 65 3.70 -0.20 -4.75
C ASP A 65 4.15 1.17 -4.25
N ILE A 66 4.05 1.44 -2.95
CA ILE A 66 4.58 2.68 -2.33
C ILE A 66 6.07 2.84 -2.62
N LEU A 67 6.87 1.78 -2.46
CA LEU A 67 8.33 1.85 -2.70
C LEU A 67 8.67 2.09 -4.17
N ILE A 68 8.00 1.40 -5.08
CA ILE A 68 8.21 1.56 -6.53
C ILE A 68 7.81 2.97 -6.96
N HIS A 69 6.63 3.42 -6.53
CA HIS A 69 6.15 4.76 -6.80
C HIS A 69 7.12 5.81 -6.24
N ALA A 70 7.55 5.67 -4.99
CA ALA A 70 8.43 6.64 -4.35
C ALA A 70 9.82 6.71 -4.99
N ASP A 71 10.41 5.60 -5.43
CA ASP A 71 11.68 5.62 -6.16
C ASP A 71 11.53 6.24 -7.56
N PHE A 72 10.43 5.92 -8.28
CA PHE A 72 10.14 6.55 -9.56
C PHE A 72 9.96 8.06 -9.40
N ASP A 73 9.21 8.48 -8.38
CA ASP A 73 8.89 9.87 -8.11
C ASP A 73 10.15 10.66 -7.73
N ASP A 74 10.99 10.14 -6.83
CA ASP A 74 12.26 10.78 -6.47
C ASP A 74 13.17 11.01 -7.69
N ARG A 75 13.24 10.03 -8.61
CA ARG A 75 13.98 10.18 -9.88
C ARG A 75 13.36 11.27 -10.77
N SER A 76 12.04 11.28 -10.91
CA SER A 76 11.31 12.27 -11.69
C SER A 76 11.53 13.68 -11.15
N VAL A 77 11.35 13.86 -9.84
CA VAL A 77 11.59 15.11 -9.11
C VAL A 77 13.02 15.58 -9.31
N ALA A 78 14.02 14.70 -9.13
CA ALA A 78 15.42 15.02 -9.35
C ALA A 78 15.69 15.53 -10.78
N GLY A 79 15.10 14.89 -11.80
CA GLY A 79 15.23 15.33 -13.19
C GLY A 79 14.48 16.64 -13.51
N ILE A 80 13.44 16.98 -12.75
CA ILE A 80 12.69 18.23 -12.88
C ILE A 80 13.46 19.40 -12.27
N ILE A 81 14.00 19.22 -11.07
CA ILE A 81 14.67 20.29 -10.31
C ILE A 81 16.17 20.39 -10.58
N ASP A 82 16.71 19.61 -11.53
CA ASP A 82 18.13 19.62 -11.89
C ASP A 82 18.65 21.07 -12.08
N THR A 83 19.74 21.40 -11.39
CA THR A 83 20.28 22.76 -11.35
C THR A 83 20.66 23.29 -12.73
N ARG A 84 21.17 22.43 -13.63
CA ARG A 84 21.56 22.84 -14.98
C ARG A 84 20.31 23.19 -15.79
N ARG A 85 19.30 22.33 -15.71
CA ARG A 85 17.98 22.57 -16.33
C ARG A 85 17.36 23.86 -15.81
N ILE A 86 17.25 24.03 -14.49
CA ILE A 86 16.64 25.23 -13.88
C ILE A 86 17.40 26.51 -14.27
N THR A 87 18.73 26.47 -14.30
CA THR A 87 19.54 27.62 -14.73
C THR A 87 19.27 27.97 -16.19
N ALA A 88 19.29 26.98 -17.09
CA ALA A 88 19.00 27.20 -18.50
C ALA A 88 17.60 27.79 -18.72
N LEU A 89 16.60 27.35 -17.94
CA LEU A 89 15.25 27.91 -17.99
C LEU A 89 15.19 29.35 -17.51
N LYS A 90 15.91 29.71 -16.46
CA LYS A 90 16.01 31.10 -15.97
C LYS A 90 16.70 32.01 -16.99
N ASP A 91 17.71 31.50 -17.69
CA ASP A 91 18.41 32.23 -18.75
C ASP A 91 17.51 32.46 -19.97
N GLN A 92 16.68 31.47 -20.33
CA GLN A 92 15.65 31.62 -21.37
C GLN A 92 14.62 32.69 -20.99
N ILE A 93 14.14 32.70 -19.75
CA ILE A 93 13.22 33.73 -19.23
C ILE A 93 13.85 35.13 -19.26
N ALA A 94 15.17 35.22 -19.10
CA ALA A 94 15.90 36.48 -19.15
C ALA A 94 16.15 36.98 -20.59
N SER A 95 16.25 36.07 -21.56
CA SER A 95 16.69 36.36 -22.95
C SER A 95 15.57 36.40 -23.99
N GLY A 96 14.38 35.86 -23.72
CA GLY A 96 13.29 35.72 -24.68
C GLY A 96 12.00 36.51 -24.36
N PRO A 97 11.09 36.66 -25.33
CA PRO A 97 9.76 37.19 -25.07
C PRO A 97 8.97 36.26 -24.15
N SER A 98 7.99 36.82 -23.45
CA SER A 98 7.30 36.37 -22.24
C SER A 98 6.70 34.94 -22.18
N ASP A 99 6.84 34.10 -23.20
CA ASP A 99 5.89 33.01 -23.45
C ASP A 99 6.47 31.60 -23.14
N TYR A 100 7.51 31.52 -22.31
CA TYR A 100 8.03 30.23 -21.84
C TYR A 100 6.96 29.42 -21.08
N ARG A 101 6.80 28.15 -21.47
CA ARG A 101 5.98 27.15 -20.78
C ARG A 101 6.79 25.87 -20.59
N PRO A 102 6.94 25.36 -19.35
CA PRO A 102 7.50 24.03 -19.13
C PRO A 102 6.59 22.97 -19.74
N PHE A 103 7.21 21.97 -20.36
CA PHE A 103 6.50 20.76 -20.75
C PHE A 103 6.15 19.94 -19.49
N VAL A 104 4.87 19.72 -19.28
CA VAL A 104 4.34 18.85 -18.24
C VAL A 104 3.78 17.62 -18.95
N PRO A 105 4.39 16.43 -18.78
CA PRO A 105 3.82 15.22 -19.34
C PRO A 105 2.45 14.95 -18.69
N PRO A 106 1.49 14.40 -19.44
CA PRO A 106 0.21 13.98 -18.85
C PRO A 106 0.47 12.96 -17.75
N GLU A 107 -0.12 13.20 -16.57
CA GLU A 107 -0.01 12.32 -15.41
C GLU A 107 -0.84 11.05 -15.69
N ALA A 108 -0.22 9.88 -15.56
CA ALA A 108 -0.94 8.62 -15.62
C ALA A 108 -1.77 8.46 -14.33
N PRO A 109 -2.99 7.90 -14.41
CA PRO A 109 -3.76 7.59 -13.20
C PRO A 109 -2.97 6.60 -12.34
N ASP A 110 -2.58 7.03 -11.15
CA ASP A 110 -1.84 6.22 -10.18
C ASP A 110 -2.73 5.94 -8.94
N PRO A 111 -3.11 4.67 -8.70
CA PRO A 111 -3.97 4.31 -7.57
C PRO A 111 -3.22 4.23 -6.24
N THR A 112 -1.87 4.28 -6.22
CA THR A 112 -1.03 3.96 -5.06
C THR A 112 -1.42 4.77 -3.81
N PHE A 113 -1.74 6.06 -3.96
CA PHE A 113 -2.18 6.87 -2.83
C PHE A 113 -3.54 6.43 -2.27
N ALA A 114 -4.48 6.03 -3.14
CA ALA A 114 -5.79 5.55 -2.72
C ALA A 114 -5.68 4.22 -1.97
N ASP A 115 -4.83 3.32 -2.46
CA ASP A 115 -4.56 2.02 -1.86
C ASP A 115 -3.83 2.17 -0.51
N TYR A 116 -2.84 3.07 -0.45
CA TYR A 116 -2.22 3.51 0.80
C TYR A 116 -3.27 3.94 1.84
N ARG A 117 -4.23 4.79 1.47
CA ARG A 117 -5.28 5.22 2.42
C ARG A 117 -6.13 4.06 2.93
N GLY A 118 -6.31 3.00 2.15
CA GLY A 118 -7.00 1.77 2.53
C GLY A 118 -6.27 0.99 3.63
N VAL A 119 -4.94 0.97 3.61
CA VAL A 119 -4.11 0.24 4.57
C VAL A 119 -3.50 1.11 5.68
N ARG A 120 -3.56 2.43 5.56
CA ARG A 120 -2.91 3.43 6.44
C ARG A 120 -3.01 3.13 7.93
N ARG A 121 -4.18 2.71 8.42
CA ARG A 121 -4.42 2.44 9.86
C ARG A 121 -3.76 1.16 10.38
N ARG A 122 -3.16 0.37 9.50
CA ARG A 122 -2.50 -0.91 9.82
C ARG A 122 -0.99 -0.76 9.94
N LEU A 123 -0.44 0.39 9.53
CA LEU A 123 0.99 0.67 9.59
C LEU A 123 1.40 1.13 10.98
N GLU A 124 2.66 0.86 11.35
CA GLU A 124 3.29 1.56 12.47
C GLU A 124 3.23 3.09 12.30
N ILE A 125 3.15 3.81 13.43
CA ILE A 125 2.92 5.26 13.44
C ILE A 125 4.00 6.01 12.64
N GLU A 126 5.27 5.61 12.80
CA GLU A 126 6.38 6.27 12.12
C GLU A 126 6.30 6.07 10.59
N LEU A 127 5.99 4.85 10.15
CA LEU A 127 5.81 4.53 8.73
C LEU A 127 4.59 5.24 8.13
N MET A 128 3.48 5.29 8.87
CA MET A 128 2.29 6.07 8.49
C MET A 128 2.63 7.55 8.28
N VAL A 129 3.34 8.18 9.23
CA VAL A 129 3.72 9.60 9.14
C VAL A 129 4.67 9.84 7.96
N ALA A 130 5.60 8.92 7.70
CA ALA A 130 6.50 9.03 6.56
C ALA A 130 5.75 8.94 5.22
N CYS A 131 4.81 7.99 5.09
CA CYS A 131 3.96 7.86 3.91
C CYS A 131 3.09 9.13 3.71
N ASP A 132 2.41 9.61 4.76
CA ASP A 132 1.58 10.82 4.69
C ASP A 132 2.38 12.02 4.17
N ARG A 133 3.56 12.27 4.75
CA ARG A 133 4.41 13.41 4.35
C ARG A 133 4.91 13.30 2.92
N PHE A 134 5.34 12.10 2.52
CA PHE A 134 5.81 11.85 1.17
C PHE A 134 4.70 12.12 0.15
N PHE A 135 3.52 11.49 0.32
CA PHE A 135 2.41 11.68 -0.61
C PHE A 135 1.88 13.12 -0.65
N ASP A 136 1.75 13.77 0.50
CA ASP A 136 1.28 15.17 0.55
C ASP A 136 2.23 16.12 -0.21
N ASN A 137 3.55 15.96 -0.02
CA ASN A 137 4.51 16.84 -0.68
C ASN A 137 4.73 16.46 -2.15
N SER A 138 4.64 15.18 -2.52
CA SER A 138 4.68 14.73 -3.91
C SER A 138 3.50 15.30 -4.70
N GLN A 139 2.28 15.19 -4.18
CA GLN A 139 1.09 15.79 -4.80
C GLN A 139 1.19 17.32 -4.91
N LEU A 140 1.70 17.98 -3.88
CA LEU A 140 1.93 19.42 -3.90
C LEU A 140 2.96 19.81 -4.98
N PHE A 141 4.05 19.06 -5.10
CA PHE A 141 5.08 19.29 -6.10
C PHE A 141 4.54 19.13 -7.52
N HIS A 142 3.86 18.03 -7.83
CA HIS A 142 3.31 17.79 -9.18
C HIS A 142 2.20 18.76 -9.54
N GLY A 143 1.31 19.08 -8.58
CA GLY A 143 0.30 20.11 -8.77
C GLY A 143 0.92 21.49 -9.07
N TYR A 144 2.00 21.85 -8.35
CA TYR A 144 2.73 23.09 -8.61
C TYR A 144 3.46 23.06 -9.97
N TYR A 145 4.10 21.94 -10.31
CA TYR A 145 4.77 21.75 -11.60
C TYR A 145 3.79 21.88 -12.77
N ALA A 146 2.61 21.26 -12.65
CA ALA A 146 1.53 21.39 -13.63
C ALA A 146 1.04 22.84 -13.79
N HIS A 147 0.94 23.59 -12.69
CA HIS A 147 0.55 25.01 -12.74
C HIS A 147 1.54 25.86 -13.56
N LEU A 148 2.82 25.49 -13.64
CA LEU A 148 3.78 26.23 -14.46
C LEU A 148 3.47 26.17 -15.96
N ALA A 149 2.70 25.18 -16.43
CA ALA A 149 2.24 25.11 -17.83
C ALA A 149 1.00 25.98 -18.12
N SER A 150 0.41 26.60 -17.11
CA SER A 150 -0.83 27.39 -17.22
C SER A 150 -0.63 28.75 -17.90
N ASP A 151 -1.73 29.31 -18.41
CA ASP A 151 -1.76 30.69 -18.92
C ASP A 151 -1.47 31.72 -17.82
N GLU A 152 -1.85 31.42 -16.57
CA GLU A 152 -1.58 32.27 -15.42
C GLU A 152 -0.08 32.42 -15.17
N PHE A 153 0.68 31.32 -15.26
CA PHE A 153 2.13 31.37 -15.19
C PHE A 153 2.73 32.16 -16.37
N ALA A 154 2.23 31.92 -17.59
CA ALA A 154 2.71 32.62 -18.78
C ALA A 154 2.50 34.15 -18.68
N ALA A 155 1.47 34.61 -17.99
CA ALA A 155 1.21 36.04 -17.77
C ALA A 155 2.10 36.71 -16.70
N LEU A 156 2.88 35.94 -15.93
CA LEU A 156 3.77 36.50 -14.90
C LEU A 156 4.93 37.31 -15.48
N SER A 157 5.40 38.29 -14.71
CA SER A 157 6.66 38.98 -14.99
C SER A 157 7.85 38.01 -14.91
N SER A 158 8.93 38.31 -15.63
CA SER A 158 10.13 37.46 -15.65
C SER A 158 10.69 37.16 -14.26
N GLU A 159 10.70 38.15 -13.35
CA GLU A 159 11.14 37.95 -11.96
C GLU A 159 10.23 37.00 -11.18
N ARG A 160 8.90 37.11 -11.36
CA ARG A 160 7.95 36.18 -10.72
C ARG A 160 8.07 34.77 -11.29
N LYS A 161 8.37 34.61 -12.57
CA LYS A 161 8.66 33.30 -13.17
C LYS A 161 9.91 32.66 -12.59
N LYS A 162 10.98 33.43 -12.38
CA LYS A 162 12.19 32.93 -11.70
C LYS A 162 11.92 32.49 -10.27
N GLN A 163 11.17 33.28 -9.50
CA GLN A 163 10.75 32.94 -8.13
C GLN A 163 9.87 31.68 -8.07
N ALA A 164 9.01 31.48 -9.07
CA ALA A 164 8.23 30.27 -9.19
C ALA A 164 9.11 29.04 -9.47
N LEU A 165 10.14 29.16 -10.31
CA LEU A 165 11.14 28.10 -10.48
C LEU A 165 11.93 27.83 -9.19
N ASP A 166 12.27 28.85 -8.40
CA ASP A 166 12.90 28.65 -7.08
C ASP A 166 11.97 27.91 -6.11
N THR A 167 10.68 28.22 -6.14
CA THR A 167 9.67 27.54 -5.32
C THR A 167 9.53 26.08 -5.73
N LEU A 168 9.54 25.78 -7.03
CA LEU A 168 9.53 24.41 -7.55
C LEU A 168 10.73 23.62 -7.02
N VAL A 169 11.94 24.20 -7.05
CA VAL A 169 13.15 23.56 -6.52
C VAL A 169 13.00 23.25 -5.03
N ALA A 170 12.58 24.24 -4.22
CA ALA A 170 12.40 24.05 -2.78
C ALA A 170 11.36 22.96 -2.44
N LEU A 171 10.27 22.87 -3.23
CA LEU A 171 9.30 21.79 -3.10
C LEU A 171 9.90 20.43 -3.46
N GLY A 172 10.66 20.34 -4.55
CA GLY A 172 11.30 19.10 -4.97
C GLY A 172 12.34 18.60 -3.96
N GLU A 173 13.18 19.49 -3.42
CA GLU A 173 14.12 19.16 -2.34
C GLU A 173 13.40 18.59 -1.09
N LYS A 174 12.21 19.11 -0.78
CA LYS A 174 11.38 18.60 0.30
C LYS A 174 10.88 17.18 0.02
N VAL A 175 10.42 16.91 -1.20
CA VAL A 175 10.00 15.55 -1.62
C VAL A 175 11.16 14.57 -1.52
N GLN A 176 12.35 14.94 -1.99
CA GLN A 176 13.55 14.10 -1.88
C GLN A 176 13.91 13.80 -0.41
N ALA A 177 13.81 14.79 0.46
CA ALA A 177 14.04 14.59 1.90
C ALA A 177 12.98 13.67 2.53
N ASP A 178 11.72 13.74 2.11
CA ASP A 178 10.67 12.85 2.59
C ASP A 178 10.78 11.44 2.02
N TYR A 179 11.25 11.28 0.78
CA TYR A 179 11.61 9.97 0.22
C TYR A 179 12.69 9.29 1.05
N GLN A 180 13.74 10.02 1.48
CA GLN A 180 14.77 9.48 2.35
C GLN A 180 14.21 9.03 3.70
N ARG A 181 13.30 9.82 4.29
CA ARG A 181 12.63 9.46 5.56
C ARG A 181 11.72 8.25 5.40
N LEU A 182 10.98 8.16 4.31
CA LEU A 182 10.15 7.01 3.97
C LEU A 182 10.98 5.75 3.81
N SER A 183 12.08 5.84 3.05
CA SER A 183 13.02 4.73 2.86
C SER A 183 13.58 4.22 4.18
N GLN A 184 13.99 5.14 5.06
CA GLN A 184 14.46 4.79 6.40
C GLN A 184 13.36 4.15 7.25
N ALA A 185 12.14 4.69 7.25
CA ALA A 185 11.03 4.12 8.00
C ALA A 185 10.66 2.71 7.51
N MET A 186 10.70 2.48 6.19
CA MET A 186 10.49 1.17 5.57
C MET A 186 11.59 0.17 5.91
N GLU A 187 12.83 0.62 6.05
CA GLU A 187 13.96 -0.22 6.46
C GLU A 187 13.87 -0.64 7.93
N THR A 188 13.28 0.19 8.79
CA THR A 188 13.21 -0.08 10.24
C THR A 188 11.91 -0.75 10.69
N ALA A 189 10.80 -0.55 9.99
CA ALA A 189 9.50 -1.10 10.37
C ALA A 189 9.49 -2.64 10.16
N PRO A 190 9.18 -3.46 11.19
CA PRO A 190 9.25 -4.92 11.11
C PRO A 190 8.44 -5.53 9.96
N GLU A 191 7.26 -4.98 9.69
CA GLU A 191 6.38 -5.45 8.61
C GLU A 191 6.86 -5.04 7.20
N ALA A 192 7.64 -3.96 7.07
CA ALA A 192 8.08 -3.43 5.79
C ALA A 192 9.53 -3.80 5.44
N GLN A 193 10.38 -4.04 6.42
CA GLN A 193 11.80 -4.36 6.26
C GLN A 193 12.09 -5.51 5.27
N PRO A 194 11.37 -6.66 5.30
CA PRO A 194 11.63 -7.74 4.34
C PRO A 194 11.25 -7.34 2.91
N ILE A 195 10.22 -6.51 2.76
CA ILE A 195 9.76 -5.98 1.47
C ILE A 195 10.79 -4.98 0.94
N TYR A 196 11.19 -4.02 1.77
CA TYR A 196 12.19 -3.01 1.45
C TYR A 196 13.48 -3.64 0.91
N SER A 197 14.02 -4.62 1.63
CA SER A 197 15.25 -5.32 1.23
C SER A 197 15.11 -6.00 -0.14
N LYS A 198 13.94 -6.61 -0.41
CA LYS A 198 13.65 -7.31 -1.67
C LYS A 198 13.49 -6.33 -2.84
N VAL A 199 12.74 -5.25 -2.65
CA VAL A 199 12.45 -4.25 -3.68
C VAL A 199 13.73 -3.48 -4.01
N MET A 200 14.44 -2.95 -3.02
CA MET A 200 15.66 -2.17 -3.24
C MET A 200 16.77 -2.99 -3.89
N GLY A 201 16.85 -4.30 -3.61
CA GLY A 201 17.77 -5.22 -4.29
C GLY A 201 17.40 -5.53 -5.75
N ALA A 202 16.15 -5.30 -6.15
CA ALA A 202 15.64 -5.55 -7.50
C ALA A 202 15.55 -4.28 -8.37
N LEU A 203 15.55 -3.09 -7.74
CA LEU A 203 15.48 -1.83 -8.47
C LEU A 203 16.75 -1.61 -9.32
N PRO A 204 16.60 -1.12 -10.57
CA PRO A 204 17.75 -0.81 -11.39
C PRO A 204 18.56 0.31 -10.74
N PRO A 205 19.91 0.27 -10.86
CA PRO A 205 20.77 1.32 -10.33
C PRO A 205 20.34 2.68 -10.91
N ARG A 206 20.44 3.73 -10.09
CA ARG A 206 20.15 5.10 -10.54
C ARG A 206 21.05 5.44 -11.72
N GLN A 207 20.44 5.63 -12.88
CA GLN A 207 21.10 6.18 -14.05
C GLN A 207 20.79 7.67 -14.09
N ASP A 208 21.81 8.49 -14.32
CA ASP A 208 21.62 9.92 -14.56
C ASP A 208 20.69 10.10 -15.75
N ILE A 209 19.57 10.79 -15.53
CA ILE A 209 18.52 10.99 -16.54
C ILE A 209 19.01 11.90 -17.68
N TRP A 210 20.19 12.50 -17.53
CA TRP A 210 20.87 13.34 -18.51
C TRP A 210 22.30 12.86 -18.79
N PRO A 211 22.48 11.78 -19.58
CA PRO A 211 23.79 11.17 -19.78
C PRO A 211 24.73 11.95 -20.71
N ASN A 212 24.24 12.97 -21.43
CA ASN A 212 25.04 13.74 -22.39
C ASN A 212 24.64 15.22 -22.36
N ALA A 213 25.52 16.04 -21.77
CA ALA A 213 25.64 17.47 -22.03
C ALA A 213 27.05 17.75 -22.55
#